data_AF-A0A8T0FHS7-F1
#
_entry.id   AF-A0A8T0FHS7-F1
#
_cell.length_a   1.000
_cell.length_b   1.000
_cell.length_c   1.000
_cell.angle_alpha   90.00
_cell.angle_beta   90.00
_cell.angle_gamma   90.00
#
_symmetry.space_group_name_H-M   'P 1'
#
loop_
_entity.id
_entity.type
_entity.pdbx_description
1 polymer ?
#
loop_
_entity_poly.entity_id
_entity_poly.type
_entity_poly.pdbx_seq_one_letter_code
_entity_poly.pdbx_strand_id
1 'polypeptide(L)'
;MVLNLRDLISDLVLTLFKEIWSKPKYVSAWLAVDFFEWHEYVLCLMAPLRWLWNIYYSIRFYLLLLWLPLIGAVLIIEYQRRQRDRAASLQRMTRTSCIGMSELSFYQVCLKAVARHTKAGIWNSCPVNPFLSLPSKIIDDVMESGKRDFRRISEIFLPLTSGSLTRLDFCGYNLEGERDLFQEIIERNGFKSLRHLSLCSLRPETMPLINAAIRSCSKLEEVHSWQFLDFDIFRNCKELRVLKFHVSFRRILNADGSLDLSSLSSLRNLQVFDSFESNGDAVAAVLQYCPYLISVGCNDSLNTLEKIHAGFEQKYETDNTTKSAQLQLKMCLWGKNKDILFTIPADKYFSYKSSFPEKMRIAVSLCPFVEKLIIYVSHKDSLESLRHLKHLTHLKISFWECDGNYKADFFSLLQVIGGKLKHLTFNDKNRIQVDVICDLCPRLESLELGRFATLSGPVKPQSKLFLKKLHIMDSDQNALRFLLSSCKALQELTIDNALCLEDSLLIEVLKLNPLERLRISDIKECHLSEKGFQLFLESAVSLEEVNFSAHRQELSPSIKKLIRELNLTRVKNRRAMKRSFNQHINLFCSDFNDKLLWDV
;
A
#
# COMPACT_ATOMS: atom_id res chain seq x y z
N MET A 1 -24.58 -38.94 29.23
CA MET A 1 -24.80 -38.07 30.42
C MET A 1 -24.56 -36.59 30.13
N VAL A 2 -23.40 -36.16 29.62
CA VAL A 2 -23.12 -34.72 29.36
C VAL A 2 -24.00 -34.12 28.25
N LEU A 3 -24.39 -34.91 27.24
CA LEU A 3 -25.30 -34.46 26.17
C LEU A 3 -26.72 -34.18 26.72
N ASN A 4 -27.27 -35.07 27.56
CA ASN A 4 -28.60 -34.87 28.17
C ASN A 4 -28.70 -33.64 29.09
N LEU A 5 -27.60 -33.21 29.71
CA LEU A 5 -27.59 -32.03 30.58
C LEU A 5 -27.66 -30.72 29.77
N ARG A 6 -27.06 -30.69 28.58
CA ARG A 6 -27.10 -29.54 27.68
C ARG A 6 -28.50 -29.31 27.13
N ASP A 7 -29.17 -30.39 26.74
CA ASP A 7 -30.52 -30.32 26.18
C ASP A 7 -31.52 -29.90 27.27
N LEU A 8 -31.37 -30.42 28.50
CA LEU A 8 -32.19 -30.02 29.65
C LEU A 8 -32.03 -28.53 30.01
N ILE A 9 -30.81 -28.00 29.98
CA ILE A 9 -30.55 -26.56 30.23
C ILE A 9 -31.11 -25.71 29.09
N SER A 10 -30.97 -26.16 27.85
CA SER A 10 -31.48 -25.45 26.67
C SER A 10 -33.02 -25.35 26.71
N ASP A 11 -33.70 -26.45 27.05
CA ASP A 11 -35.16 -26.48 27.17
C ASP A 11 -35.66 -25.64 28.36
N LEU A 12 -34.93 -25.63 29.49
CA LEU A 12 -35.27 -24.80 30.64
C LEU A 12 -35.16 -23.30 30.31
N VAL A 13 -34.09 -22.90 29.60
CA VAL A 13 -33.87 -21.51 29.17
C VAL A 13 -34.93 -21.07 28.16
N LEU A 14 -35.29 -21.93 27.20
CA LEU A 14 -36.33 -21.66 26.21
C LEU A 14 -37.72 -21.55 26.84
N THR A 15 -38.01 -22.35 27.88
CA THR A 15 -39.28 -22.31 28.60
C THR A 15 -39.40 -21.04 29.42
N LEU A 16 -38.34 -20.65 30.14
CA LEU A 16 -38.27 -19.37 30.85
C LEU A 16 -38.42 -18.16 29.93
N PHE A 17 -37.77 -18.18 28.76
CA PHE A 17 -37.89 -17.10 27.77
C PHE A 17 -39.31 -16.97 27.23
N LYS A 18 -39.99 -18.10 26.93
CA LYS A 18 -41.38 -18.10 26.45
C LYS A 18 -42.36 -17.62 27.52
N GLU A 19 -42.13 -17.94 28.78
CA GLU A 19 -43.02 -17.54 29.87
C GLU A 19 -42.90 -16.04 30.21
N ILE A 20 -41.69 -15.48 30.09
CA ILE A 20 -41.44 -14.04 30.26
C ILE A 20 -42.05 -13.23 29.10
N TRP A 21 -41.97 -13.72 27.86
CA TRP A 21 -42.43 -12.98 26.69
C TRP A 21 -43.93 -13.09 26.39
N SER A 22 -44.63 -14.07 26.98
CA SER A 22 -46.05 -14.35 26.70
C SER A 22 -47.05 -13.62 27.59
N LYS A 23 -46.60 -12.81 28.56
CA LYS A 23 -47.50 -12.02 29.44
C LYS A 23 -47.55 -10.55 29.01
N PRO A 24 -48.66 -10.06 28.41
CA PRO A 24 -48.75 -8.71 27.82
C PRO A 24 -48.71 -7.55 28.83
N LYS A 25 -48.82 -7.83 30.14
CA LYS A 25 -48.85 -6.81 31.19
C LYS A 25 -47.50 -6.17 31.52
N TYR A 26 -46.40 -6.67 30.97
CA TYR A 26 -45.06 -6.13 31.27
C TYR A 26 -44.57 -5.08 30.26
N VAL A 27 -45.12 -5.01 29.04
CA VAL A 27 -44.61 -4.06 28.03
C VAL A 27 -45.03 -2.61 28.33
N SER A 28 -46.13 -2.38 29.07
CA SER A 28 -46.59 -1.02 29.45
C SER A 28 -46.07 -0.53 30.81
N ALA A 29 -45.40 -1.36 31.60
CA ALA A 29 -44.76 -0.97 32.86
C ALA A 29 -43.25 -0.68 32.71
N TRP A 30 -42.70 -0.82 31.49
CA TRP A 30 -41.27 -0.69 31.19
C TRP A 30 -40.72 0.74 31.23
N LEU A 31 -41.57 1.75 31.34
CA LEU A 31 -41.15 3.15 31.38
C LEU A 31 -41.19 3.78 32.78
N ALA A 32 -41.48 3.01 33.85
CA ALA A 32 -41.68 3.60 35.17
C ALA A 32 -41.24 2.72 36.37
N VAL A 33 -40.14 1.97 36.27
CA VAL A 33 -39.59 1.24 37.44
C VAL A 33 -38.11 1.55 37.61
N ASP A 34 -37.78 2.03 38.81
CA ASP A 34 -36.43 2.37 39.24
C ASP A 34 -35.48 1.17 39.23
N PHE A 35 -34.22 1.46 38.88
CA PHE A 35 -33.13 0.51 38.64
C PHE A 35 -32.76 -0.38 39.86
N PHE A 36 -33.31 -0.11 41.04
CA PHE A 36 -32.93 -0.75 42.31
C PHE A 36 -33.67 -2.07 42.60
N GLU A 37 -34.94 -2.22 42.22
CA GLU A 37 -35.70 -3.46 42.49
C GLU A 37 -35.30 -4.63 41.56
N TRP A 38 -34.72 -4.32 40.40
CA TRP A 38 -34.22 -5.32 39.46
C TRP A 38 -33.00 -6.08 39.99
N HIS A 39 -32.22 -5.46 40.88
CA HIS A 39 -30.98 -6.06 41.35
C HIS A 39 -31.23 -7.25 42.29
N GLU A 40 -32.24 -7.19 43.14
CA GLU A 40 -32.58 -8.29 44.06
C GLU A 40 -33.20 -9.49 43.34
N TYR A 41 -34.02 -9.26 42.32
CA TYR A 41 -34.64 -10.34 41.54
C TYR A 41 -33.59 -11.12 40.72
N VAL A 42 -32.61 -10.42 40.15
CA VAL A 42 -31.48 -11.04 39.45
C VAL A 42 -30.58 -11.81 40.41
N LEU A 43 -30.37 -11.32 41.63
CA LEU A 43 -29.56 -12.00 42.65
C LEU A 43 -30.22 -13.31 43.13
N CYS A 44 -31.55 -13.35 43.30
CA CYS A 44 -32.28 -14.57 43.66
C CYS A 44 -32.26 -15.64 42.55
N LEU A 45 -32.31 -15.25 41.28
CA LEU A 45 -32.18 -16.16 40.13
C LEU A 45 -30.74 -16.66 39.92
N MET A 46 -29.74 -15.86 40.30
CA MET A 46 -28.33 -16.20 40.15
C MET A 46 -27.83 -17.22 41.19
N ALA A 47 -28.46 -17.34 42.36
CA ALA A 47 -28.00 -18.25 43.42
C ALA A 47 -28.06 -19.75 43.05
N PRO A 48 -29.17 -20.30 42.52
CA PRO A 48 -29.18 -21.70 42.07
C PRO A 48 -28.30 -21.93 40.83
N LEU A 49 -28.19 -20.93 39.95
CA LEU A 49 -27.27 -20.99 38.80
C LEU A 49 -25.81 -21.04 39.23
N ARG A 50 -25.42 -20.32 40.29
CA ARG A 50 -24.06 -20.34 40.85
C ARG A 50 -23.73 -21.69 41.51
N TRP A 51 -24.72 -22.34 42.14
CA TRP A 51 -24.56 -23.69 42.70
C TRP A 51 -24.40 -24.75 41.60
N LEU A 52 -25.24 -24.71 40.55
CA LEU A 52 -25.10 -25.58 39.38
C LEU A 52 -23.80 -25.32 38.61
N TRP A 53 -23.36 -24.06 38.55
CA TRP A 53 -22.08 -23.67 37.95
C TRP A 53 -20.89 -24.24 38.71
N ASN A 54 -20.91 -24.23 40.05
CA ASN A 54 -19.86 -24.81 40.88
C ASN A 54 -19.81 -26.34 40.80
N ILE A 55 -20.97 -27.02 40.70
CA ILE A 55 -21.02 -28.47 40.46
C ILE A 55 -20.50 -28.80 39.06
N TYR A 56 -20.89 -28.03 38.04
CA TYR A 56 -20.39 -28.20 36.68
C TYR A 56 -18.87 -28.03 36.62
N TYR A 57 -18.31 -27.00 37.26
CA TYR A 57 -16.86 -26.80 37.33
C TYR A 57 -16.15 -27.89 38.15
N SER A 58 -16.74 -28.39 39.23
CA SER A 58 -16.16 -29.48 40.01
C SER A 58 -16.11 -30.78 39.22
N ILE A 59 -17.20 -31.14 38.54
CA ILE A 59 -17.25 -32.32 37.65
C ILE A 59 -16.28 -32.15 36.48
N ARG A 60 -16.21 -30.95 35.90
CA ARG A 60 -15.27 -30.64 34.82
C ARG A 60 -13.82 -30.69 35.28
N PHE A 61 -13.53 -30.29 36.52
CA PHE A 61 -12.20 -30.34 37.14
C PHE A 61 -11.77 -31.79 37.43
N TYR A 62 -12.66 -32.64 37.95
CA TYR A 62 -12.38 -34.06 38.16
C TYR A 62 -12.22 -34.82 36.84
N LEU A 63 -13.01 -34.49 35.81
CA LEU A 63 -12.80 -35.01 34.46
C LEU A 63 -11.46 -34.49 33.89
N LEU A 64 -11.10 -33.22 34.06
CA LEU A 64 -9.79 -32.72 33.66
C LEU A 64 -8.62 -33.45 34.36
N LEU A 65 -8.76 -33.79 35.64
CA LEU A 65 -7.78 -34.59 36.39
C LEU A 65 -7.66 -36.04 35.89
N LEU A 66 -8.76 -36.67 35.51
CA LEU A 66 -8.77 -38.01 34.90
C LEU A 66 -8.20 -38.02 33.47
N TRP A 67 -8.34 -36.92 32.74
CA TRP A 67 -7.83 -36.79 31.37
C TRP A 67 -6.39 -36.28 31.30
N LEU A 68 -5.86 -35.65 32.35
CA LEU A 68 -4.48 -35.12 32.40
C LEU A 68 -3.39 -36.17 32.08
N PRO A 69 -3.46 -37.43 32.56
CA PRO A 69 -2.49 -38.47 32.18
C PRO A 69 -2.61 -38.90 30.71
N LEU A 70 -3.84 -38.94 30.17
CA LEU A 70 -4.13 -39.26 28.77
C LEU A 70 -3.69 -38.14 27.83
N ILE A 71 -3.94 -36.88 28.21
CA ILE A 71 -3.45 -35.70 27.52
C ILE A 71 -1.92 -35.65 27.58
N GLY A 72 -1.31 -35.98 28.73
CA GLY A 72 0.14 -36.12 28.86
C GLY A 72 0.72 -37.17 27.92
N ALA A 73 0.12 -38.35 27.84
CA ALA A 73 0.55 -39.41 26.92
C ALA A 73 0.39 -38.99 25.45
N VAL A 74 -0.74 -38.37 25.08
CA VAL A 74 -0.98 -37.84 23.73
C VAL A 74 0.00 -36.71 23.40
N LEU A 75 0.30 -35.81 24.35
CA LEU A 75 1.28 -34.75 24.15
C LEU A 75 2.71 -35.28 24.06
N ILE A 76 3.06 -36.36 24.76
CA ILE A 76 4.37 -37.01 24.63
C ILE A 76 4.47 -37.72 23.27
N ILE A 77 3.43 -38.43 22.84
CA ILE A 77 3.38 -39.06 21.51
C ILE A 77 3.44 -37.99 20.41
N GLU A 78 2.69 -36.91 20.54
CA GLU A 78 2.67 -35.81 19.59
C GLU A 78 3.98 -34.99 19.63
N TYR A 79 4.63 -34.88 20.79
CA TYR A 79 5.96 -34.29 20.92
C TYR A 79 7.02 -35.17 20.27
N GLN A 80 6.99 -36.49 20.49
CA GLN A 80 7.90 -37.43 19.81
C GLN A 80 7.64 -37.48 18.31
N ARG A 81 6.38 -37.39 17.88
CA ARG A 81 5.99 -37.27 16.47
C ARG A 81 6.51 -35.96 15.88
N ARG A 82 6.34 -34.83 16.58
CA ARG A 82 6.91 -33.52 16.18
C ARG A 82 8.43 -33.50 16.19
N GLN A 83 9.09 -34.27 17.06
CA GLN A 83 10.55 -34.40 17.05
C GLN A 83 11.02 -35.26 15.87
N ARG A 84 10.31 -36.35 15.53
CA ARG A 84 10.58 -37.11 14.29
C ARG A 84 10.26 -36.30 13.05
N ASP A 85 9.18 -35.52 13.05
CA ASP A 85 8.80 -34.63 11.96
C ASP A 85 9.76 -33.45 11.87
N ARG A 86 10.36 -32.98 12.97
CA ARG A 86 11.45 -31.99 12.97
C ARG A 86 12.77 -32.58 12.50
N ALA A 87 13.11 -33.82 12.87
CA ALA A 87 14.30 -34.50 12.35
C ALA A 87 14.13 -34.80 10.84
N ALA A 88 12.94 -35.22 10.42
CA ALA A 88 12.58 -35.42 9.03
C ALA A 88 12.39 -34.09 8.27
N SER A 89 11.99 -32.99 8.93
CA SER A 89 11.95 -31.65 8.33
C SER A 89 13.31 -30.98 8.31
N LEU A 90 14.25 -31.32 9.20
CA LEU A 90 15.66 -30.93 9.13
C LEU A 90 16.36 -31.69 8.00
N GLN A 91 16.12 -33.00 7.87
CA GLN A 91 16.61 -33.80 6.74
C GLN A 91 15.96 -33.40 5.41
N ARG A 92 14.66 -33.08 5.41
CA ARG A 92 13.99 -32.46 4.24
C ARG A 92 14.44 -31.04 4.05
N MET A 93 14.72 -30.21 5.06
CA MET A 93 15.29 -28.88 4.87
C MET A 93 16.67 -28.98 4.23
N THR A 94 17.50 -29.96 4.60
CA THR A 94 18.78 -30.20 3.91
C THR A 94 18.63 -30.80 2.50
N ARG A 95 17.47 -31.37 2.12
CA ARG A 95 17.20 -31.91 0.77
C ARG A 95 16.28 -31.03 -0.10
N THR A 96 15.49 -30.14 0.49
CA THR A 96 14.56 -29.19 -0.17
C THR A 96 15.02 -27.74 -0.05
N SER A 97 16.07 -27.41 0.73
CA SER A 97 16.80 -26.15 0.55
C SER A 97 17.63 -26.15 -0.74
N CYS A 98 17.87 -27.30 -1.36
CA CYS A 98 18.61 -27.41 -2.62
C CYS A 98 17.73 -27.18 -3.87
N ILE A 99 16.40 -27.12 -3.73
CA ILE A 99 15.47 -27.06 -4.87
C ILE A 99 14.67 -25.76 -4.75
N GLY A 100 15.30 -24.65 -5.12
CA GLY A 100 14.77 -23.30 -5.00
C GLY A 100 15.80 -22.26 -4.55
N MET A 101 17.04 -22.67 -4.28
CA MET A 101 18.17 -21.75 -4.33
C MET A 101 18.45 -21.43 -5.79
N SER A 102 17.84 -20.36 -6.31
CA SER A 102 18.59 -19.52 -7.25
C SER A 102 19.97 -19.32 -6.63
N GLU A 103 21.05 -19.67 -7.33
CA GLU A 103 22.41 -19.67 -6.79
C GLU A 103 22.68 -18.40 -5.98
N LEU A 104 22.60 -18.52 -4.64
CA LEU A 104 22.95 -17.41 -3.78
C LEU A 104 24.44 -17.23 -3.94
N SER A 105 24.88 -16.03 -4.30
CA SER A 105 26.30 -15.76 -4.41
C SER A 105 26.99 -16.04 -3.06
N PHE A 106 28.27 -16.41 -3.10
CA PHE A 106 29.05 -16.61 -1.88
C PHE A 106 28.92 -15.41 -0.91
N TYR A 107 28.89 -14.19 -1.47
CA TYR A 107 28.62 -12.96 -0.74
C TYR A 107 27.30 -13.01 0.06
N GLN A 108 26.18 -13.38 -0.57
CA GLN A 108 24.88 -13.49 0.11
C GLN A 108 24.87 -14.58 1.20
N VAL A 109 25.59 -15.69 0.98
CA VAL A 109 25.77 -16.74 2.00
C VAL A 109 26.53 -16.18 3.21
N CYS A 110 27.62 -15.45 2.97
CA CYS A 110 28.39 -14.77 4.02
C CYS A 110 27.54 -13.75 4.78
N LEU A 111 26.80 -12.88 4.10
CA LEU A 111 25.91 -11.90 4.74
C LEU A 111 24.89 -12.57 5.67
N LYS A 112 24.28 -13.67 5.22
CA LYS A 112 23.35 -14.46 6.06
C LYS A 112 24.03 -15.10 7.26
N ALA A 113 25.29 -15.52 7.14
CA ALA A 113 26.06 -16.04 8.27
C ALA A 113 26.38 -14.93 9.28
N VAL A 114 26.86 -13.78 8.80
CA VAL A 114 27.14 -12.59 9.59
C VAL A 114 25.89 -12.11 10.33
N ALA A 115 24.75 -12.00 9.65
CA ALA A 115 23.48 -11.60 10.28
C ALA A 115 23.05 -12.57 11.39
N ARG A 116 23.17 -13.89 11.16
CA ARG A 116 22.90 -14.91 12.18
C ARG A 116 23.83 -14.80 13.39
N HIS A 117 25.13 -14.56 13.16
CA HIS A 117 26.10 -14.40 14.25
C HIS A 117 25.88 -13.10 15.03
N THR A 118 25.49 -12.02 14.35
CA THR A 118 25.10 -10.74 14.97
C THR A 118 23.90 -10.96 15.90
N LYS A 119 22.84 -11.61 15.38
CA LYS A 119 21.64 -11.95 16.15
C LYS A 119 21.94 -12.83 17.36
N ALA A 120 22.85 -13.79 17.21
CA ALA A 120 23.25 -14.69 18.30
C ALA A 120 24.12 -14.00 19.36
N GLY A 121 24.51 -12.73 19.17
CA GLY A 121 25.34 -11.98 20.10
C GLY A 121 26.77 -12.51 20.21
N ILE A 122 27.24 -13.28 19.22
CA ILE A 122 28.57 -13.92 19.26
C ILE A 122 29.69 -12.88 19.35
N TRP A 123 29.47 -11.69 18.80
CA TRP A 123 30.45 -10.60 18.82
C TRP A 123 30.30 -9.64 19.99
N ASN A 124 29.33 -9.84 20.89
CA ASN A 124 29.14 -8.97 22.04
C ASN A 124 30.30 -9.07 23.06
N SER A 125 31.08 -10.15 23.01
CA SER A 125 32.30 -10.34 23.81
C SER A 125 33.56 -9.82 23.11
N CYS A 126 33.48 -9.37 21.86
CA CYS A 126 34.64 -8.82 21.17
C CYS A 126 35.02 -7.47 21.81
N PRO A 127 36.31 -7.25 22.18
CA PRO A 127 36.74 -6.02 22.82
C PRO A 127 36.64 -4.81 21.88
N VAL A 128 36.70 -5.04 20.57
CA VAL A 128 36.53 -4.03 19.53
C VAL A 128 35.32 -4.42 18.69
N ASN A 129 34.44 -3.45 18.44
CA ASN A 129 33.28 -3.65 17.58
C ASN A 129 33.74 -4.00 16.14
N PRO A 130 33.45 -5.22 15.64
CA PRO A 130 33.95 -5.69 14.35
C PRO A 130 33.38 -4.93 13.14
N PHE A 131 32.32 -4.15 13.33
CA PHE A 131 31.70 -3.36 12.27
C PHE A 131 32.37 -1.99 12.06
N LEU A 132 33.25 -1.53 12.97
CA LEU A 132 33.87 -0.21 12.88
C LEU A 132 34.72 -0.01 11.61
N SER A 133 35.37 -1.08 11.13
CA SER A 133 36.23 -1.04 9.94
C SER A 133 35.49 -1.44 8.66
N LEU A 134 34.20 -1.77 8.72
CA LEU A 134 33.45 -2.22 7.56
C LEU A 134 32.89 -1.03 6.76
N PRO A 135 32.95 -1.07 5.41
CA PRO A 135 32.24 -0.12 4.56
C PRO A 135 30.74 -0.13 4.84
N SER A 136 30.12 1.05 4.84
CA SER A 136 28.67 1.23 5.08
C SER A 136 27.80 0.27 4.27
N LYS A 137 28.12 0.13 2.97
CA LYS A 137 27.41 -0.77 2.06
C LYS A 137 27.33 -2.21 2.57
N ILE A 138 28.41 -2.73 3.15
CA ILE A 138 28.42 -4.10 3.69
C ILE A 138 27.53 -4.18 4.93
N ILE A 139 27.55 -3.16 5.79
CA ILE A 139 26.70 -3.12 6.98
C ILE A 139 25.22 -3.06 6.58
N ASP A 140 24.87 -2.19 5.62
CA ASP A 140 23.50 -2.11 5.09
C ASP A 140 23.05 -3.45 4.49
N ASP A 141 23.92 -4.12 3.73
CA ASP A 141 23.63 -5.44 3.13
C ASP A 141 23.45 -6.55 4.20
N VAL A 142 24.18 -6.48 5.32
CA VAL A 142 23.97 -7.36 6.49
C VAL A 142 22.61 -7.09 7.13
N MET A 143 22.27 -5.81 7.34
CA MET A 143 21.00 -5.41 7.94
C MET A 143 19.81 -5.85 7.09
N GLU A 144 19.88 -5.67 5.78
CA GLU A 144 18.84 -6.13 4.84
C GLU A 144 18.74 -7.67 4.83
N SER A 145 19.88 -8.38 4.86
CA SER A 145 19.90 -9.84 4.92
C SER A 145 19.26 -10.41 6.20
N GLY A 146 19.36 -9.69 7.32
CA GLY A 146 18.80 -10.07 8.61
C GLY A 146 17.46 -9.41 8.96
N LYS A 147 16.89 -8.58 8.08
CA LYS A 147 15.71 -7.73 8.36
C LYS A 147 14.51 -8.46 8.97
N ARG A 148 14.28 -9.72 8.60
CA ARG A 148 13.16 -10.54 9.15
C ARG A 148 13.49 -11.21 10.48
N ASP A 149 14.78 -11.36 10.75
CA ASP A 149 15.30 -12.09 11.89
C ASP A 149 15.59 -11.17 13.07
N PHE A 150 15.98 -9.92 12.82
CA PHE A 150 16.20 -8.92 13.85
C PHE A 150 14.86 -8.38 14.37
N ARG A 151 14.62 -8.50 15.67
CA ARG A 151 13.43 -8.00 16.38
C ARG A 151 13.78 -7.14 17.59
N ARG A 152 15.05 -7.12 17.98
CA ARG A 152 15.56 -6.39 19.14
C ARG A 152 16.73 -5.50 18.74
N ILE A 153 16.81 -4.32 19.33
CA ILE A 153 17.91 -3.38 19.15
C ILE A 153 19.22 -3.99 19.65
N SER A 154 19.19 -4.80 20.71
CA SER A 154 20.37 -5.56 21.18
C SER A 154 20.98 -6.49 20.12
N GLU A 155 20.17 -7.03 19.21
CA GLU A 155 20.64 -7.90 18.12
C GLU A 155 21.39 -7.11 17.03
N ILE A 156 21.24 -5.79 16.98
CA ILE A 156 21.85 -4.91 15.97
C ILE A 156 22.68 -3.78 16.60
N PHE A 157 22.96 -3.87 17.90
CA PHE A 157 23.68 -2.85 18.67
C PHE A 157 25.07 -2.57 18.08
N LEU A 158 25.82 -3.60 17.71
CA LEU A 158 27.16 -3.45 17.13
C LEU A 158 27.12 -2.79 15.74
N PRO A 159 26.27 -3.22 14.78
CA PRO A 159 26.04 -2.48 13.54
C PRO A 159 25.70 -1.00 13.77
N LEU A 160 24.80 -0.68 14.71
CA LEU A 160 24.39 0.70 14.99
C LEU A 160 25.52 1.53 15.58
N THR A 161 26.20 1.03 16.61
CA THR A 161 27.30 1.74 17.28
C THR A 161 28.58 1.83 16.43
N SER A 162 28.63 1.16 15.27
CA SER A 162 29.69 1.42 14.28
C SER A 162 29.64 2.85 13.74
N GLY A 163 28.44 3.47 13.73
CA GLY A 163 28.20 4.78 13.14
C GLY A 163 28.31 4.81 11.62
N SER A 164 28.41 3.65 10.96
CA SER A 164 28.57 3.50 9.51
C SER A 164 27.30 3.04 8.79
N LEU A 165 26.23 2.73 9.54
CA LEU A 165 24.94 2.36 8.96
C LEU A 165 24.31 3.55 8.23
N THR A 166 23.84 3.36 6.99
CA THR A 166 23.20 4.44 6.21
C THR A 166 21.69 4.26 6.06
N ARG A 167 21.18 3.04 6.29
CA ARG A 167 19.75 2.72 6.19
C ARG A 167 19.26 2.00 7.43
N LEU A 168 18.21 2.53 8.05
CA LEU A 168 17.61 1.93 9.23
C LEU A 168 16.08 1.90 9.11
N ASP A 169 15.54 0.72 9.39
CA ASP A 169 14.10 0.49 9.40
C ASP A 169 13.69 -0.03 10.79
N PHE A 170 12.97 0.79 11.55
CA PHE A 170 12.50 0.44 12.88
C PHE A 170 11.22 -0.40 12.88
N CYS A 171 10.68 -0.75 11.71
CA CYS A 171 9.49 -1.58 11.63
C CYS A 171 9.74 -2.97 12.25
N GLY A 172 9.13 -3.22 13.42
CA GLY A 172 9.18 -4.49 14.13
C GLY A 172 10.10 -4.56 15.34
N TYR A 173 10.79 -3.46 15.70
CA TYR A 173 11.62 -3.38 16.91
C TYR A 173 10.80 -2.98 18.13
N ASN A 174 11.10 -3.61 19.28
CA ASN A 174 10.52 -3.22 20.57
C ASN A 174 11.37 -2.14 21.26
N LEU A 175 11.27 -0.90 20.79
CA LEU A 175 12.07 0.23 21.33
C LEU A 175 11.79 0.52 22.81
N GLU A 176 10.56 0.28 23.27
CA GLU A 176 10.16 0.50 24.66
C GLU A 176 10.93 -0.39 25.63
N GLY A 177 11.09 -1.67 25.28
CA GLY A 177 11.80 -2.65 26.12
C GLY A 177 13.32 -2.50 26.12
N GLU A 178 13.88 -1.67 25.23
CA GLU A 178 15.34 -1.50 25.06
C GLU A 178 15.73 -0.01 25.06
N ARG A 179 15.02 0.80 25.85
CA ARG A 179 15.22 2.25 25.96
C ARG A 179 16.64 2.64 26.31
N ASP A 180 17.22 2.02 27.33
CA ASP A 180 18.57 2.35 27.83
C ASP A 180 19.63 2.07 26.75
N LEU A 181 19.48 0.96 26.06
CA LEU A 181 20.36 0.58 24.96
C LEU A 181 20.22 1.55 23.77
N PHE A 182 19.00 1.96 23.46
CA PHE A 182 18.73 2.92 22.40
C PHE A 182 19.35 4.29 22.72
N GLN A 183 19.24 4.73 23.97
CA GLN A 183 19.87 5.94 24.46
C GLN A 183 21.40 5.85 24.36
N GLU A 184 21.99 4.72 24.75
CA GLU A 184 23.43 4.45 24.60
C GLU A 184 23.89 4.53 23.13
N ILE A 185 23.09 4.03 22.18
CA ILE A 185 23.39 4.14 20.74
C ILE A 185 23.43 5.61 20.30
N ILE A 186 22.49 6.43 20.76
CA ILE A 186 22.46 7.88 20.46
C ILE A 186 23.72 8.55 21.01
N GLU A 187 24.07 8.29 22.27
CA GLU A 187 25.25 8.86 22.94
C GLU A 187 26.57 8.47 22.25
N ARG A 188 26.63 7.26 21.69
CA ARG A 188 27.76 6.78 20.89
C ARG A 188 27.77 7.28 19.44
N ASN A 189 26.88 8.22 19.08
CA ASN A 189 26.73 8.73 17.71
C ASN A 189 26.48 7.63 16.67
N GLY A 190 25.72 6.60 17.04
CA GLY A 190 25.44 5.45 16.17
C GLY A 190 24.71 5.82 14.87
N PHE A 191 24.01 6.96 14.84
CA PHE A 191 23.24 7.41 13.68
C PHE A 191 23.93 8.49 12.84
N LYS A 192 25.21 8.80 13.09
CA LYS A 192 25.93 9.91 12.42
C LYS A 192 26.01 9.80 10.88
N SER A 193 25.93 8.59 10.34
CA SER A 193 25.98 8.32 8.89
C SER A 193 24.61 7.93 8.31
N LEU A 194 23.56 7.98 9.13
CA LEU A 194 22.23 7.57 8.70
C LEU A 194 21.69 8.54 7.65
N ARG A 195 21.31 7.98 6.50
CA ARG A 195 20.73 8.71 5.36
C ARG A 195 19.26 8.39 5.15
N HIS A 196 18.83 7.17 5.45
CA HIS A 196 17.46 6.72 5.24
C HIS A 196 16.91 6.15 6.55
N LEU A 197 15.76 6.66 6.98
CA LEU A 197 15.09 6.23 8.20
C LEU A 197 13.63 5.87 7.92
N SER A 198 13.23 4.66 8.29
CA SER A 198 11.85 4.19 8.26
C SER A 198 11.33 3.91 9.67
N LEU A 199 10.17 4.46 10.00
CA LEU A 199 9.53 4.40 11.31
C LEU A 199 8.13 3.82 11.17
N CYS A 200 7.92 2.55 11.54
CA CYS A 200 6.56 1.98 11.65
C CYS A 200 6.14 1.83 13.11
N SER A 201 4.85 2.04 13.36
CA SER A 201 4.17 1.59 14.57
C SER A 201 4.86 2.01 15.87
N LEU A 202 5.27 3.27 15.96
CA LEU A 202 5.84 3.81 17.19
C LEU A 202 4.77 3.91 18.27
N ARG A 203 5.16 3.79 19.53
CA ARG A 203 4.27 4.18 20.62
C ARG A 203 4.60 5.60 21.08
N PRO A 204 3.64 6.40 21.57
CA PRO A 204 3.91 7.75 22.06
C PRO A 204 5.08 7.83 23.04
N GLU A 205 5.27 6.81 23.88
CA GLU A 205 6.34 6.72 24.88
C GLU A 205 7.75 6.63 24.26
N THR A 206 7.85 6.14 23.03
CA THR A 206 9.12 5.99 22.30
C THR A 206 9.47 7.25 21.48
N MET A 207 8.53 8.18 21.32
CA MET A 207 8.73 9.39 20.50
C MET A 207 9.87 10.30 20.97
N PRO A 208 10.10 10.52 22.28
CA PRO A 208 11.23 11.34 22.73
C PRO A 208 12.58 10.77 22.26
N LEU A 209 12.72 9.44 22.25
CA LEU A 209 13.93 8.76 21.81
C LEU A 209 14.11 8.87 20.30
N ILE A 210 13.04 8.68 19.53
CA ILE A 210 13.07 8.83 18.07
C ILE A 210 13.42 10.27 17.68
N ASN A 211 12.83 11.26 18.36
CA ASN A 211 13.14 12.67 18.14
C ASN A 211 14.62 12.97 18.43
N ALA A 212 15.17 12.42 19.51
CA ALA A 212 16.59 12.54 19.83
C ALA A 212 17.48 11.88 18.76
N ALA A 213 17.11 10.67 18.30
CA ALA A 213 17.82 9.97 17.23
C ALA A 213 17.82 10.79 15.93
N ILE A 214 16.67 11.29 15.48
CA ILE A 214 16.57 12.11 14.26
C ILE A 214 17.42 13.39 14.38
N ARG A 215 17.36 14.09 15.52
CA ARG A 215 18.17 15.30 15.75
C ARG A 215 19.68 15.03 15.70
N SER A 216 20.12 13.79 15.96
CA SER A 216 21.52 13.35 15.85
C SER A 216 21.95 13.00 14.41
N CYS A 217 21.00 12.91 13.46
CA CYS A 217 21.25 12.52 12.06
C CYS A 217 21.41 13.76 11.16
N SER A 218 22.62 14.34 11.09
CA SER A 218 22.86 15.50 10.21
C SER A 218 22.84 15.18 8.71
N LYS A 219 23.12 13.93 8.34
CA LYS A 219 23.17 13.42 6.96
C LYS A 219 21.88 12.76 6.48
N LEU A 220 20.78 13.00 7.18
CA LEU A 220 19.51 12.36 6.88
C LEU A 220 18.92 12.93 5.58
N GLU A 221 18.72 12.07 4.59
CA GLU A 221 18.25 12.42 3.25
C GLU A 221 16.78 12.02 3.04
N GLU A 222 16.34 10.91 3.65
CA GLU A 222 14.99 10.34 3.50
C GLU A 222 14.42 9.87 4.84
N VAL A 223 13.19 10.28 5.14
CA VAL A 223 12.43 9.87 6.33
C VAL A 223 11.05 9.42 5.94
N HIS A 224 10.73 8.19 6.33
CA HIS A 224 9.41 7.60 6.20
C HIS A 224 8.86 7.31 7.58
N SER A 225 7.64 7.76 7.87
CA SER A 225 7.04 7.56 9.17
C SER A 225 5.55 7.26 9.07
N TRP A 226 5.09 6.29 9.85
CA TRP A 226 3.67 6.05 10.08
C TRP A 226 3.07 7.00 11.11
N GLN A 227 3.82 8.00 11.56
CA GLN A 227 3.32 9.03 12.46
C GLN A 227 3.80 10.38 11.99
N PHE A 228 3.01 11.41 12.25
CA PHE A 228 3.49 12.75 12.05
C PHE A 228 4.59 13.07 13.06
N LEU A 229 5.59 13.77 12.57
CA LEU A 229 6.75 14.21 13.30
C LEU A 229 6.83 15.73 13.17
N ASP A 230 6.99 16.42 14.30
CA ASP A 230 7.14 17.87 14.29
C ASP A 230 8.33 18.28 13.42
N PHE A 231 8.16 19.29 12.58
CA PHE A 231 9.20 19.74 11.67
C PHE A 231 10.47 20.25 12.39
N ASP A 232 10.37 20.73 13.64
CA ASP A 232 11.54 21.16 14.41
C ASP A 232 12.54 20.02 14.67
N ILE A 233 12.10 18.77 14.73
CA ILE A 233 13.02 17.65 14.97
C ILE A 233 14.03 17.49 13.83
N PHE A 234 13.69 17.98 12.63
CA PHE A 234 14.53 17.91 11.43
C PHE A 234 15.42 19.15 11.24
N ARG A 235 15.46 20.08 12.21
CA ARG A 235 16.26 21.32 12.09
C ARG A 235 17.75 21.08 11.76
N ASN A 236 18.30 19.94 12.18
CA ASN A 236 19.69 19.55 11.91
C ASN A 236 19.87 18.75 10.61
N CYS A 237 18.78 18.30 9.98
CA CYS A 237 18.77 17.43 8.80
C CYS A 237 18.75 18.26 7.51
N LYS A 238 19.80 19.05 7.28
CA LYS A 238 19.88 19.98 6.12
C LYS A 238 19.92 19.25 4.78
N GLU A 239 20.31 17.98 4.77
CA GLU A 239 20.35 17.12 3.58
C GLU A 239 19.01 16.44 3.28
N LEU A 240 17.97 16.70 4.10
CA LEU A 240 16.67 16.04 3.95
C LEU A 240 16.00 16.46 2.65
N ARG A 241 15.79 15.48 1.76
CA ARG A 241 15.16 15.63 0.45
C ARG A 241 13.78 14.98 0.39
N VAL A 242 13.55 13.93 1.16
CA VAL A 242 12.30 13.15 1.12
C VAL A 242 11.73 13.00 2.53
N LEU A 243 10.50 13.47 2.73
CA LEU A 243 9.76 13.32 3.97
C LEU A 243 8.37 12.74 3.66
N LYS A 244 8.10 11.52 4.13
CA LYS A 244 6.84 10.81 3.90
C LYS A 244 6.15 10.41 5.20
N PHE A 245 4.89 10.81 5.34
CA PHE A 245 4.01 10.47 6.45
C PHE A 245 2.86 9.57 5.96
N HIS A 246 2.84 8.32 6.41
CA HIS A 246 1.87 7.30 5.99
C HIS A 246 0.57 7.28 6.80
N VAL A 247 0.39 8.19 7.75
CA VAL A 247 -0.85 8.33 8.54
C VAL A 247 -1.61 9.60 8.16
N SER A 248 -2.95 9.51 8.24
CA SER A 248 -3.87 10.64 8.04
C SER A 248 -3.55 11.78 9.01
N PHE A 249 -3.17 12.92 8.44
CA PHE A 249 -2.88 14.16 9.17
C PHE A 249 -4.09 14.69 9.94
N ARG A 250 -5.32 14.37 9.49
CA ARG A 250 -6.57 14.77 10.17
C ARG A 250 -6.61 14.30 11.62
N ARG A 251 -6.05 13.13 11.92
CA ARG A 251 -6.01 12.60 13.30
C ARG A 251 -5.12 13.43 14.22
N ILE A 252 -4.10 14.10 13.68
CA ILE A 252 -3.13 14.87 14.47
C ILE A 252 -3.65 16.26 14.79
N LEU A 253 -4.27 16.95 13.82
CA LEU A 253 -4.74 18.32 14.04
C LEU A 253 -5.93 18.46 14.97
N ASN A 254 -6.73 17.41 15.10
CA ASN A 254 -7.83 17.41 16.07
C ASN A 254 -7.34 17.32 17.53
N ALA A 255 -6.03 17.20 17.77
CA ALA A 255 -5.43 17.09 19.10
C ALA A 255 -4.88 18.42 19.66
N ASP A 256 -5.43 19.56 19.23
CA ASP A 256 -5.28 20.91 19.85
C ASP A 256 -3.91 21.62 19.81
N GLY A 257 -2.92 21.11 19.10
CA GLY A 257 -1.63 21.80 18.93
C GLY A 257 -1.55 22.64 17.64
N SER A 258 -1.35 23.96 17.75
CA SER A 258 -0.89 24.75 16.61
C SER A 258 0.51 24.28 16.19
N LEU A 259 0.66 23.77 14.97
CA LEU A 259 1.96 23.35 14.45
C LEU A 259 2.84 24.57 14.19
N ASP A 260 4.06 24.57 14.72
CA ASP A 260 5.06 25.59 14.39
C ASP A 260 5.68 25.29 13.00
N LEU A 261 5.11 25.93 11.99
CA LEU A 261 5.56 25.80 10.60
C LEU A 261 6.83 26.60 10.30
N SER A 262 7.33 27.42 11.24
CA SER A 262 8.54 28.23 11.02
C SER A 262 9.81 27.38 10.85
N SER A 263 9.82 26.20 11.46
CA SER A 263 10.89 25.20 11.37
C SER A 263 11.09 24.65 9.95
N LEU A 264 10.08 24.71 9.08
CA LEU A 264 10.19 24.33 7.66
C LEU A 264 11.24 25.15 6.91
N SER A 265 11.54 26.37 7.37
CA SER A 265 12.60 27.21 6.79
C SER A 265 14.00 26.59 6.85
N SER A 266 14.20 25.58 7.71
CA SER A 266 15.44 24.78 7.79
C SER A 266 15.50 23.67 6.74
N LEU A 267 14.36 23.27 6.17
CA LEU A 267 14.22 22.15 5.23
C LEU A 267 14.22 22.62 3.76
N ARG A 268 15.08 23.58 3.41
CA ARG A 268 15.08 24.20 2.08
C ARG A 268 15.35 23.22 0.94
N ASN A 269 16.06 22.13 1.23
CA ASN A 269 16.42 21.08 0.26
C ASN A 269 15.32 20.02 0.07
N LEU A 270 14.17 20.17 0.72
CA LEU A 270 13.08 19.22 0.61
C LEU A 270 12.52 19.22 -0.83
N GLN A 271 12.50 18.05 -1.43
CA GLN A 271 12.04 17.81 -2.81
C GLN A 271 10.71 17.07 -2.83
N VAL A 272 10.53 16.12 -1.92
CA VAL A 272 9.30 15.32 -1.81
C VAL A 272 8.75 15.45 -0.41
N PHE A 273 7.54 15.98 -0.31
CA PHE A 273 6.74 15.97 0.90
C PHE A 273 5.50 15.14 0.64
N ASP A 274 5.39 13.97 1.24
CA ASP A 274 4.18 13.14 1.13
C ASP A 274 3.56 13.01 2.51
N SER A 275 2.25 13.20 2.57
CA SER A 275 1.51 13.03 3.80
C SER A 275 0.11 12.60 3.42
N PHE A 276 -0.46 11.65 4.14
CA PHE A 276 -1.82 11.27 3.86
C PHE A 276 -2.79 12.31 4.44
N GLU A 277 -3.64 12.91 3.60
CA GLU A 277 -4.68 13.87 4.01
C GLU A 277 -4.17 15.07 4.83
N SER A 278 -3.05 15.68 4.41
CA SER A 278 -2.53 16.89 5.07
C SER A 278 -3.53 18.04 5.09
N ASN A 279 -3.45 18.86 6.13
CA ASN A 279 -4.11 20.17 6.12
C ASN A 279 -3.50 21.04 5.03
N GLY A 280 -4.36 21.70 4.25
CA GLY A 280 -3.95 22.64 3.22
C GLY A 280 -3.01 23.73 3.75
N ASP A 281 -3.10 24.11 5.02
CA ASP A 281 -2.18 25.11 5.61
C ASP A 281 -0.74 24.57 5.75
N ALA A 282 -0.59 23.31 6.15
CA ALA A 282 0.73 22.67 6.24
C ALA A 282 1.34 22.52 4.85
N VAL A 283 0.57 22.06 3.86
CA VAL A 283 1.04 21.96 2.47
C VAL A 283 1.37 23.34 1.91
N ALA A 284 0.58 24.37 2.23
CA ALA A 284 0.86 25.75 1.79
C ALA A 284 2.19 26.24 2.35
N ALA A 285 2.43 26.03 3.64
CA ALA A 285 3.69 26.40 4.27
C ALA A 285 4.87 25.63 3.66
N VAL A 286 4.73 24.32 3.43
CA VAL A 286 5.79 23.53 2.76
C VAL A 286 6.10 24.09 1.38
N LEU A 287 5.09 24.40 0.56
CA LEU A 287 5.27 25.01 -0.76
C LEU A 287 5.93 26.40 -0.71
N GLN A 288 5.68 27.17 0.35
CA GLN A 288 6.26 28.49 0.53
C GLN A 288 7.71 28.44 1.04
N TYR A 289 8.02 27.52 1.96
CA TYR A 289 9.34 27.44 2.59
C TYR A 289 10.33 26.52 1.86
N CYS A 290 9.85 25.60 1.02
CA CYS A 290 10.68 24.60 0.31
C CYS A 290 10.69 24.89 -1.20
N PRO A 291 11.59 25.75 -1.71
CA PRO A 291 11.58 26.18 -3.11
C PRO A 291 11.95 25.07 -4.11
N TYR A 292 12.62 23.99 -3.66
CA TYR A 292 12.99 22.84 -4.49
C TYR A 292 11.95 21.72 -4.48
N LEU A 293 10.76 21.96 -3.91
CA LEU A 293 9.72 20.94 -3.83
C LEU A 293 9.20 20.60 -5.23
N ILE A 294 9.34 19.33 -5.61
CA ILE A 294 8.86 18.77 -6.88
C ILE A 294 7.59 17.93 -6.71
N SER A 295 7.26 17.52 -5.48
CA SER A 295 6.09 16.70 -5.19
C SER A 295 5.54 16.95 -3.80
N VAL A 296 4.21 17.07 -3.72
CA VAL A 296 3.42 17.05 -2.46
C VAL A 296 2.75 15.67 -2.22
N GLY A 297 3.25 14.63 -2.90
CA GLY A 297 2.81 13.25 -2.72
C GLY A 297 1.37 13.02 -3.16
N CYS A 298 0.60 12.29 -2.33
CA CYS A 298 -0.80 11.99 -2.56
C CYS A 298 -1.78 13.06 -2.01
N ASN A 299 -1.32 14.29 -1.74
CA ASN A 299 -2.19 15.35 -1.22
C ASN A 299 -2.94 16.09 -2.33
N ASP A 300 -4.25 16.25 -2.15
CA ASP A 300 -5.03 17.17 -2.97
C ASP A 300 -4.57 18.60 -2.72
N SER A 301 -3.89 19.16 -3.71
CA SER A 301 -3.26 20.49 -3.60
C SER A 301 -4.16 21.63 -4.06
N LEU A 302 -5.38 21.37 -4.56
CA LEU A 302 -6.20 22.42 -5.18
C LEU A 302 -6.56 23.57 -4.23
N ASN A 303 -7.05 23.26 -3.02
CA ASN A 303 -7.41 24.30 -2.05
C ASN A 303 -6.15 25.03 -1.53
N THR A 304 -5.03 24.31 -1.43
CA THR A 304 -3.75 24.89 -1.03
C THR A 304 -3.26 25.91 -2.05
N LEU A 305 -3.32 25.55 -3.34
CA LEU A 305 -2.87 26.39 -4.45
C LEU A 305 -3.75 27.63 -4.59
N GLU A 306 -5.06 27.50 -4.40
CA GLU A 306 -5.98 28.65 -4.35
C GLU A 306 -5.64 29.61 -3.20
N LYS A 307 -5.36 29.10 -2.00
CA LYS A 307 -4.91 29.94 -0.87
C LYS A 307 -3.61 30.67 -1.16
N ILE A 308 -2.63 29.97 -1.76
CA ILE A 308 -1.35 30.57 -2.17
C ILE A 308 -1.58 31.67 -3.20
N HIS A 309 -2.45 31.42 -4.19
CA HIS A 309 -2.79 32.40 -5.22
C HIS A 309 -3.40 33.67 -4.63
N ALA A 310 -4.41 33.54 -3.75
CA ALA A 310 -5.02 34.68 -3.08
C ALA A 310 -4.00 35.47 -2.25
N GLY A 311 -3.08 34.78 -1.58
CA GLY A 311 -1.98 35.42 -0.83
C GLY A 311 -0.97 36.14 -1.73
N PHE A 312 -0.79 35.68 -2.97
CA PHE A 312 0.01 36.41 -3.95
C PHE A 312 -0.72 37.67 -4.43
N GLU A 313 -2.00 37.58 -4.79
CA GLU A 313 -2.79 38.73 -5.25
C GLU A 313 -2.78 39.89 -4.24
N GLN A 314 -2.95 39.57 -2.95
CA GLN A 314 -2.87 40.58 -1.88
C GLN A 314 -1.49 41.23 -1.76
N LYS A 315 -0.39 40.48 -1.98
CA LYS A 315 0.97 41.04 -1.96
C LYS A 315 1.25 41.90 -3.20
N TYR A 316 0.71 41.52 -4.36
CA TYR A 316 0.88 42.27 -5.62
C TYR A 316 0.34 43.69 -5.56
N GLU A 317 -0.77 43.91 -4.86
CA GLU A 317 -1.31 45.27 -4.64
C GLU A 317 -0.33 46.17 -3.89
N THR A 318 0.65 45.59 -3.17
CA THR A 318 1.63 46.32 -2.36
C THR A 318 3.02 46.39 -2.98
N ASP A 319 3.40 45.47 -3.87
CA ASP A 319 4.75 45.41 -4.46
C ASP A 319 4.70 45.01 -5.95
N ASN A 320 4.86 46.02 -6.82
CA ASN A 320 4.80 45.90 -8.29
C ASN A 320 5.94 45.07 -8.91
N THR A 321 6.90 44.56 -8.12
CA THR A 321 8.13 43.93 -8.64
C THR A 321 8.15 42.40 -8.60
N THR A 322 7.16 41.77 -7.96
CA THR A 322 7.19 40.31 -7.80
C THR A 322 6.91 39.62 -9.15
N LYS A 323 7.74 38.68 -9.58
CA LYS A 323 7.37 37.82 -10.73
C LYS A 323 6.41 36.75 -10.22
N SER A 324 5.40 36.40 -11.02
CA SER A 324 4.48 35.28 -10.74
C SER A 324 5.28 34.06 -10.29
N ALA A 325 5.14 33.68 -9.01
CA ALA A 325 5.93 32.63 -8.41
C ALA A 325 5.36 31.27 -8.86
N GLN A 326 5.83 30.82 -10.03
CA GLN A 326 5.54 29.48 -10.52
C GLN A 326 6.24 28.45 -9.63
N LEU A 327 5.49 27.46 -9.18
CA LEU A 327 5.97 26.36 -8.35
C LEU A 327 6.65 25.31 -9.23
N GLN A 328 7.73 24.71 -8.73
CA GLN A 328 8.52 23.68 -9.43
C GLN A 328 7.91 22.27 -9.34
N LEU A 329 6.60 22.18 -9.04
CA LEU A 329 5.92 20.91 -8.88
C LEU A 329 5.87 20.13 -10.20
N LYS A 330 6.48 18.95 -10.17
CA LYS A 330 6.45 17.96 -11.27
C LYS A 330 5.37 16.91 -11.06
N MET A 331 4.99 16.65 -9.82
CA MET A 331 3.97 15.68 -9.46
C MET A 331 2.89 16.30 -8.59
N CYS A 332 1.64 16.18 -9.05
CA CYS A 332 0.47 16.71 -8.35
C CYS A 332 -0.65 15.67 -8.25
N LEU A 333 -1.41 15.77 -7.16
CA LEU A 333 -2.73 15.18 -7.04
C LEU A 333 -3.75 16.32 -6.93
N TRP A 334 -4.76 16.29 -7.80
CA TRP A 334 -5.82 17.29 -7.87
C TRP A 334 -7.19 16.63 -7.75
N GLY A 335 -7.99 17.08 -6.81
CA GLY A 335 -9.30 16.50 -6.58
C GLY A 335 -9.33 15.51 -5.41
N LYS A 336 -10.52 15.33 -4.88
CA LYS A 336 -10.76 14.44 -3.74
C LYS A 336 -11.18 13.06 -4.24
N ASN A 337 -10.56 12.03 -3.71
CA ASN A 337 -11.02 10.67 -3.92
C ASN A 337 -12.42 10.48 -3.31
N LYS A 338 -13.20 9.59 -3.90
CA LYS A 338 -14.54 9.20 -3.49
C LYS A 338 -14.66 8.84 -2.00
N ASP A 339 -13.70 8.08 -1.47
CA ASP A 339 -13.78 7.66 -0.06
C ASP A 339 -13.67 8.85 0.90
N ILE A 340 -12.94 9.91 0.52
CA ILE A 340 -12.88 11.16 1.28
C ILE A 340 -14.19 11.93 1.14
N LEU A 341 -14.79 11.95 -0.05
CA LEU A 341 -16.04 12.67 -0.31
C LEU A 341 -17.19 12.20 0.58
N PHE A 342 -17.25 10.91 0.91
CA PHE A 342 -18.27 10.39 1.84
C PHE A 342 -18.17 10.94 3.27
N THR A 343 -17.02 11.53 3.63
CA THR A 343 -16.84 12.19 4.94
C THR A 343 -17.23 13.67 4.93
N ILE A 344 -17.53 14.24 3.76
CA ILE A 344 -17.79 15.67 3.61
C ILE A 344 -19.30 15.90 3.55
N PRO A 345 -19.84 16.85 4.35
CA PRO A 345 -21.22 17.29 4.23
C PRO A 345 -21.59 17.68 2.78
N ALA A 346 -22.81 17.36 2.35
CA ALA A 346 -23.23 17.51 0.96
C ALA A 346 -23.12 18.96 0.46
N ASP A 347 -23.48 19.93 1.28
CA ASP A 347 -23.34 21.38 1.00
C ASP A 347 -21.89 21.78 0.70
N LYS A 348 -20.94 21.31 1.52
CA LYS A 348 -19.51 21.56 1.29
C LYS A 348 -19.01 20.87 0.02
N TYR A 349 -19.55 19.71 -0.29
CA TYR A 349 -19.22 19.02 -1.54
C TYR A 349 -19.73 19.78 -2.77
N PHE A 350 -20.98 20.25 -2.76
CA PHE A 350 -21.52 21.06 -3.86
C PHE A 350 -20.73 22.36 -4.07
N SER A 351 -20.37 23.06 -2.99
CA SER A 351 -19.51 24.25 -3.05
C SER A 351 -18.11 23.94 -3.62
N TYR A 352 -17.53 22.82 -3.21
CA TYR A 352 -16.25 22.36 -3.76
C TYR A 352 -16.35 22.02 -5.25
N LYS A 353 -17.45 21.36 -5.66
CA LYS A 353 -17.69 20.96 -7.04
C LYS A 353 -17.88 22.17 -7.97
N SER A 354 -18.65 23.17 -7.54
CA SER A 354 -18.89 24.39 -8.33
C SER A 354 -17.63 25.24 -8.50
N SER A 355 -16.75 25.27 -7.50
CA SER A 355 -15.47 25.99 -7.55
C SER A 355 -14.33 25.19 -8.22
N PHE A 356 -14.56 23.92 -8.55
CA PHE A 356 -13.52 23.03 -9.09
C PHE A 356 -12.86 23.54 -10.38
N PRO A 357 -13.60 24.04 -11.41
CA PRO A 357 -12.98 24.56 -12.63
C PRO A 357 -12.02 25.73 -12.36
N GLU A 358 -12.39 26.62 -11.44
CA GLU A 358 -11.58 27.78 -11.09
C GLU A 358 -10.29 27.40 -10.36
N LYS A 359 -10.41 26.52 -9.35
CA LYS A 359 -9.24 25.96 -8.64
C LYS A 359 -8.28 25.29 -9.60
N MET A 360 -8.80 24.60 -10.62
CA MET A 360 -8.00 23.95 -11.66
C MET A 360 -7.28 24.95 -12.57
N ARG A 361 -7.95 26.05 -12.94
CA ARG A 361 -7.32 27.15 -13.70
C ARG A 361 -6.14 27.76 -12.92
N ILE A 362 -6.33 28.02 -11.63
CA ILE A 362 -5.29 28.50 -10.71
C ILE A 362 -4.15 27.48 -10.56
N ALA A 363 -4.48 26.20 -10.35
CA ALA A 363 -3.47 25.17 -10.15
C ALA A 363 -2.57 25.01 -11.37
N VAL A 364 -3.15 25.07 -12.58
CA VAL A 364 -2.39 25.00 -13.83
C VAL A 364 -1.52 26.25 -14.04
N SER A 365 -1.99 27.44 -13.66
CA SER A 365 -1.20 28.67 -13.79
C SER A 365 0.01 28.69 -12.83
N LEU A 366 -0.18 28.20 -11.60
CA LEU A 366 0.88 28.12 -10.59
C LEU A 366 1.86 26.96 -10.84
N CYS A 367 1.41 25.85 -11.42
CA CYS A 367 2.20 24.63 -11.60
C CYS A 367 2.34 24.22 -13.08
N PRO A 368 2.99 25.04 -13.93
CA PRO A 368 3.10 24.75 -15.36
C PRO A 368 4.04 23.57 -15.69
N PHE A 369 4.89 23.16 -14.74
CA PHE A 369 5.91 22.11 -14.91
C PHE A 369 5.43 20.70 -14.55
N VAL A 370 4.13 20.48 -14.33
CA VAL A 370 3.61 19.16 -13.97
C VAL A 370 3.87 18.15 -15.09
N GLU A 371 4.60 17.09 -14.75
CA GLU A 371 4.92 15.96 -15.60
C GLU A 371 4.00 14.75 -15.30
N LYS A 372 3.62 14.59 -14.02
CA LYS A 372 2.76 13.51 -13.52
C LYS A 372 1.57 14.08 -12.76
N LEU A 373 0.37 13.86 -13.29
CA LEU A 373 -0.88 14.30 -12.69
C LEU A 373 -1.77 13.12 -12.34
N ILE A 374 -2.23 13.09 -11.08
CA ILE A 374 -3.36 12.28 -10.63
C ILE A 374 -4.53 13.23 -10.43
N ILE A 375 -5.63 13.04 -11.16
CA ILE A 375 -6.80 13.91 -11.07
C ILE A 375 -8.10 13.13 -10.85
N TYR A 376 -8.87 13.55 -9.84
CA TYR A 376 -10.25 13.14 -9.60
C TYR A 376 -11.17 14.25 -10.09
N VAL A 377 -11.73 14.06 -11.28
CA VAL A 377 -12.52 15.10 -11.95
C VAL A 377 -13.88 15.20 -11.28
N SER A 378 -14.17 16.34 -10.66
CA SER A 378 -15.50 16.65 -10.12
C SER A 378 -16.35 17.46 -11.10
N HIS A 379 -15.76 18.15 -12.08
CA HIS A 379 -16.48 18.97 -13.05
C HIS A 379 -15.82 18.89 -14.43
N LYS A 380 -16.59 18.61 -15.50
CA LYS A 380 -16.05 18.38 -16.85
C LYS A 380 -15.31 19.59 -17.43
N ASP A 381 -15.79 20.81 -17.16
CA ASP A 381 -15.17 22.05 -17.69
C ASP A 381 -13.73 22.27 -17.19
N SER A 382 -13.33 21.60 -16.10
CA SER A 382 -11.95 21.65 -15.63
C SER A 382 -10.94 20.99 -16.57
N LEU A 383 -11.39 20.14 -17.49
CA LEU A 383 -10.53 19.48 -18.48
C LEU A 383 -9.88 20.50 -19.43
N GLU A 384 -10.55 21.62 -19.71
CA GLU A 384 -10.02 22.66 -20.59
C GLU A 384 -8.70 23.22 -20.05
N SER A 385 -8.62 23.44 -18.73
CA SER A 385 -7.43 23.96 -18.07
C SER A 385 -6.21 23.05 -18.28
N LEU A 386 -6.40 21.72 -18.32
CA LEU A 386 -5.31 20.74 -18.47
C LEU A 386 -4.55 20.86 -19.79
N ARG A 387 -5.15 21.47 -20.82
CA ARG A 387 -4.50 21.70 -22.12
C ARG A 387 -3.23 22.53 -22.03
N HIS A 388 -3.10 23.35 -20.98
CA HIS A 388 -1.95 24.23 -20.79
C HIS A 388 -0.74 23.53 -20.13
N LEU A 389 -0.89 22.28 -19.66
CA LEU A 389 0.21 21.52 -19.07
C LEU A 389 1.12 20.93 -20.15
N LYS A 390 2.09 21.73 -20.58
CA LYS A 390 2.96 21.39 -21.72
C LYS A 390 3.89 20.21 -21.47
N HIS A 391 4.21 19.92 -20.20
CA HIS A 391 5.15 18.88 -19.76
C HIS A 391 4.47 17.57 -19.32
N LEU A 392 3.14 17.50 -19.37
CA LEU A 392 2.38 16.35 -18.90
C LEU A 392 2.68 15.11 -19.75
N THR A 393 3.29 14.10 -19.12
CA THR A 393 3.64 12.81 -19.75
C THR A 393 2.93 11.63 -19.08
N HIS A 394 2.50 11.79 -17.83
CA HIS A 394 1.79 10.78 -17.06
C HIS A 394 0.47 11.35 -16.55
N LEU A 395 -0.64 10.78 -17.00
CA LEU A 395 -1.98 11.19 -16.58
C LEU A 395 -2.73 10.00 -15.97
N LYS A 396 -3.11 10.11 -14.70
CA LYS A 396 -4.09 9.24 -14.05
C LYS A 396 -5.35 10.03 -13.81
N ILE A 397 -6.41 9.72 -14.54
CA ILE A 397 -7.66 10.48 -14.53
C ILE A 397 -8.83 9.60 -14.10
N SER A 398 -9.63 10.13 -13.18
CA SER A 398 -10.82 9.46 -12.65
C SER A 398 -12.07 10.32 -12.82
N PHE A 399 -13.13 9.76 -13.39
CA PHE A 399 -14.41 10.42 -13.64
C PHE A 399 -15.56 9.92 -12.75
N TRP A 400 -15.24 9.21 -11.67
CA TRP A 400 -16.25 8.55 -10.83
C TRP A 400 -17.31 9.50 -10.23
N GLU A 401 -16.90 10.75 -10.03
CA GLU A 401 -17.64 11.82 -9.34
C GLU A 401 -17.97 12.99 -10.29
N CYS A 402 -17.61 12.87 -11.58
CA CYS A 402 -17.94 13.85 -12.58
C CYS A 402 -19.38 13.65 -13.05
N ASP A 403 -20.20 14.69 -12.97
CA ASP A 403 -21.54 14.64 -13.54
C ASP A 403 -21.50 14.89 -15.05
N GLY A 404 -22.50 14.37 -15.75
CA GLY A 404 -22.72 14.64 -17.16
C GLY A 404 -21.84 13.84 -18.13
N ASN A 405 -21.99 14.14 -19.41
CA ASN A 405 -21.23 13.51 -20.49
C ASN A 405 -19.89 14.24 -20.70
N TYR A 406 -18.81 13.73 -20.10
CA TYR A 406 -17.45 14.26 -20.24
C TYR A 406 -16.66 13.61 -21.39
N LYS A 407 -17.20 12.59 -22.10
CA LYS A 407 -16.41 11.82 -23.08
C LYS A 407 -15.89 12.68 -24.23
N ALA A 408 -16.75 13.57 -24.75
CA ALA A 408 -16.37 14.50 -25.81
C ALA A 408 -15.25 15.45 -25.34
N ASP A 409 -15.40 16.02 -24.14
CA ASP A 409 -14.42 16.92 -23.53
C ASP A 409 -13.08 16.20 -23.26
N PHE A 410 -13.14 14.94 -22.79
CA PHE A 410 -11.97 14.11 -22.54
C PHE A 410 -11.22 13.75 -23.83
N PHE A 411 -11.91 13.33 -24.89
CA PHE A 411 -11.26 13.07 -26.17
C PHE A 411 -10.72 14.35 -26.80
N SER A 412 -11.41 15.47 -26.64
CA SER A 412 -10.92 16.78 -27.07
C SER A 412 -9.66 17.20 -26.30
N LEU A 413 -9.56 16.89 -25.01
CA LEU A 413 -8.32 17.04 -24.24
C LEU A 413 -7.20 16.15 -24.80
N LEU A 414 -7.47 14.85 -25.02
CA LEU A 414 -6.48 13.92 -25.56
C LEU A 414 -5.98 14.32 -26.95
N GLN A 415 -6.78 14.96 -27.79
CA GLN A 415 -6.31 15.53 -29.05
C GLN A 415 -5.18 16.56 -28.86
N VAL A 416 -5.20 17.30 -27.75
CA VAL A 416 -4.21 18.34 -27.45
C VAL A 416 -2.97 17.77 -26.76
N ILE A 417 -3.16 16.90 -25.75
CA ILE A 417 -2.05 16.41 -24.91
C ILE A 417 -1.56 15.00 -25.29
N GLY A 418 -2.36 14.22 -26.02
CA GLY A 418 -2.15 12.79 -26.24
C GLY A 418 -0.85 12.45 -26.95
N GLY A 419 -0.40 13.28 -27.89
CA GLY A 419 0.88 13.10 -28.58
C GLY A 419 2.12 13.15 -27.66
N LYS A 420 1.98 13.64 -26.42
CA LYS A 420 3.05 13.72 -25.42
C LYS A 420 2.94 12.68 -24.32
N LEU A 421 1.76 12.10 -24.13
CA LEU A 421 1.51 11.14 -23.06
C LEU A 421 2.26 9.84 -23.32
N LYS A 422 2.98 9.39 -22.28
CA LYS A 422 3.65 8.08 -22.22
C LYS A 422 2.87 7.11 -21.33
N HIS A 423 2.18 7.61 -20.31
CA HIS A 423 1.42 6.79 -19.37
C HIS A 423 0.03 7.37 -19.17
N LEU A 424 -0.99 6.54 -19.36
CA LEU A 424 -2.39 6.90 -19.17
C LEU A 424 -3.07 5.84 -18.31
N THR A 425 -3.60 6.26 -17.17
CA THR A 425 -4.54 5.49 -16.36
C THR A 425 -5.90 6.18 -16.42
N PHE A 426 -6.92 5.46 -16.86
CA PHE A 426 -8.29 5.96 -17.00
C PHE A 426 -9.25 5.15 -16.15
N ASN A 427 -9.96 5.83 -15.24
CA ASN A 427 -10.88 5.23 -14.29
C ASN A 427 -12.26 5.87 -14.39
N ASP A 428 -13.26 5.09 -14.81
CA ASP A 428 -14.60 5.62 -15.07
C ASP A 428 -15.62 4.48 -15.06
N LYS A 429 -16.85 4.74 -14.62
CA LYS A 429 -17.97 3.76 -14.63
C LYS A 429 -18.40 3.40 -16.06
N ASN A 430 -18.21 4.30 -17.02
CA ASN A 430 -18.68 4.10 -18.39
C ASN A 430 -17.67 3.35 -19.26
N ARG A 431 -18.19 2.72 -20.32
CA ARG A 431 -17.36 2.06 -21.35
C ARG A 431 -16.52 3.09 -22.09
N ILE A 432 -15.27 2.75 -22.39
CA ILE A 432 -14.33 3.62 -23.10
C ILE A 432 -13.86 3.00 -24.41
N GLN A 433 -13.78 3.82 -25.46
CA GLN A 433 -13.34 3.41 -26.79
C GLN A 433 -11.81 3.45 -26.84
N VAL A 434 -11.18 2.27 -26.76
CA VAL A 434 -9.72 2.17 -26.59
C VAL A 434 -8.95 2.44 -27.88
N ASP A 435 -9.55 2.13 -29.03
CA ASP A 435 -9.04 2.50 -30.35
C ASP A 435 -8.88 4.02 -30.47
N VAL A 436 -9.89 4.79 -30.05
CA VAL A 436 -9.82 6.26 -30.05
C VAL A 436 -8.70 6.76 -29.14
N ILE A 437 -8.51 6.16 -27.96
CA ILE A 437 -7.39 6.52 -27.06
C ILE A 437 -6.05 6.26 -27.74
N CYS A 438 -5.88 5.10 -28.35
CA CYS A 438 -4.64 4.70 -29.03
C CYS A 438 -4.31 5.61 -30.23
N ASP A 439 -5.33 6.02 -30.99
CA ASP A 439 -5.15 6.96 -32.12
C ASP A 439 -4.74 8.35 -31.64
N LEU A 440 -5.32 8.84 -30.54
CA LEU A 440 -5.01 10.14 -29.96
C LEU A 440 -3.68 10.15 -29.17
N CYS A 441 -3.25 8.99 -28.67
CA CYS A 441 -2.04 8.82 -27.85
C CYS A 441 -1.04 7.85 -28.51
N PRO A 442 -0.47 8.17 -29.69
CA PRO A 442 0.34 7.23 -30.45
C PRO A 442 1.68 6.85 -29.78
N ARG A 443 2.14 7.62 -28.79
CA ARG A 443 3.42 7.39 -28.07
C ARG A 443 3.24 6.70 -26.72
N LEU A 444 2.05 6.17 -26.45
CA LEU A 444 1.74 5.57 -25.16
C LEU A 444 2.58 4.30 -24.93
N GLU A 445 3.32 4.28 -23.83
CA GLU A 445 4.12 3.15 -23.37
C GLU A 445 3.36 2.30 -22.34
N SER A 446 2.45 2.92 -21.57
CA SER A 446 1.64 2.26 -20.55
C SER A 446 0.19 2.70 -20.63
N LEU A 447 -0.72 1.74 -20.70
CA LEU A 447 -2.16 1.98 -20.64
C LEU A 447 -2.80 1.16 -19.52
N GLU A 448 -3.52 1.84 -18.64
CA GLU A 448 -4.34 1.21 -17.60
C GLU A 448 -5.79 1.67 -17.73
N LEU A 449 -6.69 0.71 -17.89
CA LEU A 449 -8.13 0.92 -17.98
C LEU A 449 -8.78 0.25 -16.77
N GLY A 450 -9.24 1.07 -15.82
CA GLY A 450 -9.84 0.57 -14.60
C GLY A 450 -11.24 0.01 -14.75
N ARG A 451 -11.83 0.00 -15.95
CA ARG A 451 -13.18 -0.54 -16.28
C ARG A 451 -13.24 -1.04 -17.73
N PHE A 452 -14.47 -1.25 -18.22
CA PHE A 452 -14.80 -1.93 -19.47
C PHE A 452 -14.30 -1.19 -20.72
N ALA A 453 -13.37 -1.81 -21.44
CA ALA A 453 -12.86 -1.36 -22.73
C ALA A 453 -13.72 -1.87 -23.91
N THR A 454 -13.96 -1.00 -24.90
CA THR A 454 -14.70 -1.26 -26.14
C THR A 454 -13.99 -0.68 -27.35
N LEU A 455 -14.43 -1.03 -28.55
CA LEU A 455 -14.05 -0.34 -29.80
C LEU A 455 -15.13 0.63 -30.27
N SER A 456 -14.74 1.70 -30.96
CA SER A 456 -15.67 2.63 -31.61
C SER A 456 -16.29 2.05 -32.89
N GLY A 457 -15.60 1.12 -33.54
CA GLY A 457 -16.04 0.48 -34.78
C GLY A 457 -15.13 -0.66 -35.22
N PRO A 458 -15.27 -1.16 -36.46
CA PRO A 458 -14.37 -2.17 -37.00
C PRO A 458 -12.98 -1.59 -37.20
N VAL A 459 -12.00 -2.04 -36.41
CA VAL A 459 -10.63 -1.50 -36.45
C VAL A 459 -9.81 -2.18 -37.52
N LYS A 460 -8.97 -1.39 -38.21
CA LYS A 460 -8.02 -1.90 -39.19
C LYS A 460 -6.92 -2.70 -38.46
N PRO A 461 -6.63 -3.95 -38.87
CA PRO A 461 -5.74 -4.87 -38.14
C PRO A 461 -4.23 -4.50 -38.18
N GLN A 462 -3.86 -3.28 -38.57
CA GLN A 462 -2.47 -2.90 -38.84
C GLN A 462 -1.91 -1.77 -37.97
N SER A 463 -2.68 -1.26 -37.00
CA SER A 463 -2.18 -0.23 -36.08
C SER A 463 -1.05 -0.80 -35.23
N LYS A 464 0.18 -0.29 -35.41
CA LYS A 464 1.32 -0.66 -34.57
C LYS A 464 1.30 0.20 -33.30
N LEU A 465 0.95 -0.40 -32.17
CA LEU A 465 0.95 0.28 -30.88
C LEU A 465 2.31 0.10 -30.19
N PHE A 466 2.82 1.16 -29.57
CA PHE A 466 4.09 1.18 -28.84
C PHE A 466 3.96 0.77 -27.35
N LEU A 467 2.80 0.21 -26.97
CA LEU A 467 2.51 -0.18 -25.59
C LEU A 467 3.45 -1.29 -25.10
N LYS A 468 4.13 -1.01 -23.98
CA LYS A 468 4.96 -1.95 -23.22
C LYS A 468 4.21 -2.52 -22.02
N LYS A 469 3.29 -1.75 -21.44
CA LYS A 469 2.48 -2.18 -20.29
C LYS A 469 1.00 -2.00 -20.57
N LEU A 470 0.23 -3.04 -20.30
CA LEU A 470 -1.22 -3.05 -20.48
C LEU A 470 -1.89 -3.62 -19.24
N HIS A 471 -2.71 -2.81 -18.59
CA HIS A 471 -3.57 -3.24 -17.49
C HIS A 471 -5.03 -2.96 -17.86
N ILE A 472 -5.85 -4.02 -17.91
CA ILE A 472 -7.27 -3.91 -18.23
C ILE A 472 -8.07 -4.57 -17.12
N MET A 473 -9.02 -3.85 -16.55
CA MET A 473 -9.94 -4.47 -15.61
C MET A 473 -10.94 -5.38 -16.33
N ASP A 474 -11.56 -4.91 -17.41
CA ASP A 474 -12.57 -5.64 -18.17
C ASP A 474 -12.59 -5.16 -19.64
N SER A 475 -12.97 -6.02 -20.58
CA SER A 475 -13.01 -5.70 -22.01
C SER A 475 -13.94 -6.62 -22.78
N ASP A 476 -14.54 -6.12 -23.85
CA ASP A 476 -15.14 -6.99 -24.86
C ASP A 476 -14.07 -7.74 -25.69
N GLN A 477 -14.51 -8.79 -26.40
CA GLN A 477 -13.64 -9.64 -27.22
C GLN A 477 -12.91 -8.84 -28.30
N ASN A 478 -13.56 -7.86 -28.91
CA ASN A 478 -12.99 -7.09 -30.01
C ASN A 478 -11.91 -6.13 -29.53
N ALA A 479 -12.14 -5.44 -28.42
CA ALA A 479 -11.18 -4.56 -27.77
C ALA A 479 -9.95 -5.32 -27.31
N LEU A 480 -10.13 -6.48 -26.68
CA LEU A 480 -9.02 -7.34 -26.26
C LEU A 480 -8.24 -7.86 -27.47
N ARG A 481 -8.93 -8.33 -28.51
CA ARG A 481 -8.31 -8.76 -29.78
C ARG A 481 -7.45 -7.65 -30.36
N PHE A 482 -8.01 -6.45 -30.49
CA PHE A 482 -7.33 -5.28 -31.02
C PHE A 482 -6.06 -4.97 -30.22
N LEU A 483 -6.17 -4.85 -28.90
CA LEU A 483 -5.03 -4.49 -28.04
C LEU A 483 -3.93 -5.54 -28.11
N LEU A 484 -4.25 -6.83 -27.91
CA LEU A 484 -3.23 -7.87 -27.88
C LEU A 484 -2.60 -8.11 -29.25
N SER A 485 -3.37 -8.01 -30.34
CA SER A 485 -2.82 -8.19 -31.71
C SER A 485 -1.94 -7.02 -32.15
N SER A 486 -2.20 -5.81 -31.64
CA SER A 486 -1.54 -4.57 -32.08
C SER A 486 -0.28 -4.21 -31.27
N CYS A 487 -0.14 -4.73 -30.05
CA CYS A 487 0.95 -4.39 -29.11
C CYS A 487 2.16 -5.34 -29.21
N LYS A 488 2.95 -5.23 -30.29
CA LYS A 488 4.14 -6.10 -30.49
C LYS A 488 5.28 -5.83 -29.49
N ALA A 489 5.25 -4.68 -28.81
CA ALA A 489 6.25 -4.30 -27.81
C ALA A 489 5.85 -4.65 -26.37
N LEU A 490 4.74 -5.37 -26.18
CA LEU A 490 4.17 -5.65 -24.86
C LEU A 490 5.11 -6.50 -24.00
N GLN A 491 5.43 -6.00 -22.80
CA GLN A 491 6.30 -6.62 -21.81
C GLN A 491 5.53 -7.02 -20.54
N GLU A 492 4.52 -6.25 -20.15
CA GLU A 492 3.70 -6.50 -18.97
C GLU A 492 2.22 -6.51 -19.37
N LEU A 493 1.54 -7.62 -19.11
CA LEU A 493 0.11 -7.79 -19.34
C LEU A 493 -0.59 -8.10 -18.01
N THR A 494 -1.61 -7.32 -17.66
CA THR A 494 -2.52 -7.61 -16.56
C THR A 494 -3.95 -7.50 -17.04
N ILE A 495 -4.73 -8.57 -16.88
CA ILE A 495 -6.16 -8.59 -17.18
C ILE A 495 -6.88 -9.15 -15.96
N ASP A 496 -7.72 -8.34 -15.31
CA ASP A 496 -8.39 -8.74 -14.07
C ASP A 496 -9.70 -9.51 -14.31
N ASN A 497 -10.46 -9.18 -15.35
CA ASN A 497 -11.69 -9.86 -15.75
C ASN A 497 -11.60 -10.31 -17.22
N ALA A 498 -10.91 -11.41 -17.46
CA ALA A 498 -10.59 -11.89 -18.80
C ALA A 498 -11.64 -12.86 -19.38
N LEU A 499 -12.94 -12.71 -19.06
CA LEU A 499 -13.97 -13.69 -19.43
C LEU A 499 -14.12 -13.89 -20.94
N CYS A 500 -13.75 -12.90 -21.75
CA CYS A 500 -13.74 -12.99 -23.21
C CYS A 500 -12.48 -13.69 -23.76
N LEU A 501 -11.48 -13.97 -22.94
CA LEU A 501 -10.26 -14.67 -23.32
C LEU A 501 -10.48 -16.19 -23.25
N GLU A 502 -10.96 -16.73 -24.36
CA GLU A 502 -11.07 -18.15 -24.66
C GLU A 502 -10.01 -18.60 -25.68
N ASP A 503 -9.87 -19.92 -25.85
CA ASP A 503 -8.84 -20.51 -26.72
C ASP A 503 -8.91 -19.99 -28.16
N SER A 504 -10.11 -19.77 -28.68
CA SER A 504 -10.34 -19.28 -30.05
C SER A 504 -9.72 -17.89 -30.25
N LEU A 505 -10.02 -16.95 -29.35
CA LEU A 505 -9.49 -15.59 -29.37
C LEU A 505 -7.97 -15.60 -29.18
N LEU A 506 -7.47 -16.41 -28.26
CA LEU A 506 -6.03 -16.52 -28.04
C LEU A 506 -5.29 -16.97 -29.30
N ILE A 507 -5.79 -18.00 -30.00
CA ILE A 507 -5.20 -18.47 -31.26
C ILE A 507 -5.18 -17.36 -32.31
N GLU A 508 -6.27 -16.59 -32.44
CA GLU A 508 -6.32 -15.45 -33.36
C GLU A 508 -5.29 -14.37 -33.01
N VAL A 509 -5.16 -14.03 -31.73
CA VAL A 509 -4.18 -13.06 -31.24
C VAL A 509 -2.75 -13.53 -31.52
N LEU A 510 -2.43 -14.78 -31.17
CA LEU A 510 -1.07 -15.33 -31.31
C LEU A 510 -0.61 -15.44 -32.77
N LYS A 511 -1.54 -15.64 -33.71
CA LYS A 511 -1.23 -15.58 -35.16
C LYS A 511 -0.74 -14.20 -35.61
N LEU A 512 -1.22 -13.13 -34.97
CA LEU A 512 -0.87 -11.75 -35.31
C LEU A 512 0.27 -11.20 -34.45
N ASN A 513 0.34 -11.65 -33.20
CA ASN A 513 1.31 -11.25 -32.21
C ASN A 513 1.60 -12.42 -31.26
N PRO A 514 2.71 -13.17 -31.45
CA PRO A 514 3.08 -14.30 -30.59
C PRO A 514 3.44 -13.90 -29.15
N LEU A 515 3.46 -12.59 -28.82
CA LEU A 515 3.80 -12.05 -27.50
C LEU A 515 5.26 -12.36 -27.09
N GLU A 516 6.17 -12.42 -28.06
CA GLU A 516 7.58 -12.81 -27.87
C GLU A 516 8.32 -12.01 -26.79
N ARG A 517 7.93 -10.75 -26.56
CA ARG A 517 8.55 -9.84 -25.59
C ARG A 517 7.86 -9.80 -24.22
N LEU A 518 6.79 -10.57 -24.03
CA LEU A 518 6.03 -10.56 -22.80
C LEU A 518 6.84 -11.22 -21.68
N ARG A 519 7.15 -10.46 -20.62
CA ARG A 519 7.93 -10.90 -19.46
C ARG A 519 7.07 -11.19 -18.25
N ILE A 520 5.98 -10.43 -18.08
CA ILE A 520 5.07 -10.55 -16.92
C ILE A 520 3.64 -10.70 -17.43
N SER A 521 2.94 -11.74 -16.98
CA SER A 521 1.53 -11.95 -17.27
C SER A 521 0.73 -12.22 -15.99
N ASP A 522 -0.28 -11.40 -15.71
CA ASP A 522 -1.25 -11.58 -14.62
C ASP A 522 -2.67 -11.58 -15.19
N ILE A 523 -3.18 -12.77 -15.54
CA ILE A 523 -4.51 -12.94 -16.15
C ILE A 523 -5.44 -13.64 -15.16
N LYS A 524 -6.56 -12.98 -14.87
CA LYS A 524 -7.56 -13.45 -13.93
C LYS A 524 -8.92 -13.57 -14.61
N GLU A 525 -9.71 -14.52 -14.14
CA GLU A 525 -11.07 -14.80 -14.57
C GLU A 525 -11.19 -15.01 -16.08
N CYS A 526 -10.29 -15.83 -16.67
CA CYS A 526 -10.36 -16.24 -18.08
C CYS A 526 -11.08 -17.57 -18.31
N HIS A 527 -11.49 -17.81 -19.56
CA HIS A 527 -12.10 -19.05 -20.04
C HIS A 527 -11.13 -19.93 -20.86
N LEU A 528 -9.83 -19.69 -20.75
CA LEU A 528 -8.82 -20.56 -21.36
C LEU A 528 -8.93 -21.99 -20.84
N SER A 529 -8.94 -22.95 -21.75
CA SER A 529 -8.78 -24.36 -21.41
C SER A 529 -7.32 -24.64 -21.03
N GLU A 530 -7.04 -25.85 -20.54
CA GLU A 530 -5.66 -26.31 -20.30
C GLU A 530 -4.79 -26.19 -21.55
N LYS A 531 -5.36 -26.47 -22.73
CA LYS A 531 -4.66 -26.32 -24.02
C LYS A 531 -4.41 -24.86 -24.36
N GLY A 532 -5.36 -23.96 -24.08
CA GLY A 532 -5.18 -22.53 -24.24
C GLY A 532 -4.06 -21.98 -23.37
N PHE A 533 -4.02 -22.37 -22.09
CA PHE A 533 -2.91 -22.00 -21.19
C PHE A 533 -1.57 -22.51 -21.67
N GLN A 534 -1.50 -23.79 -22.08
CA GLN A 534 -0.28 -24.36 -22.63
C GLN A 534 0.19 -23.56 -23.85
N LEU A 535 -0.71 -23.30 -24.80
CA LEU A 535 -0.42 -22.54 -26.01
C LEU A 535 0.09 -21.12 -25.69
N PHE A 536 -0.51 -20.44 -24.71
CA PHE A 536 -0.07 -19.12 -24.26
C PHE A 536 1.36 -19.16 -23.72
N LEU A 537 1.65 -20.12 -22.82
CA LEU A 537 2.94 -20.26 -22.16
C LEU A 537 4.06 -20.64 -23.13
N GLU A 538 3.77 -21.50 -24.10
CA GLU A 538 4.72 -21.90 -25.14
C GLU A 538 5.01 -20.77 -26.14
N SER A 539 4.02 -19.90 -26.41
CA SER A 539 4.18 -18.79 -27.36
C SER A 539 4.95 -17.61 -26.77
N ALA A 540 4.74 -17.28 -25.49
CA ALA A 540 5.41 -16.19 -24.81
C ALA A 540 6.82 -16.61 -24.32
N VAL A 541 7.76 -16.74 -25.25
CA VAL A 541 9.11 -17.29 -24.98
C VAL A 541 9.97 -16.49 -23.98
N SER A 542 9.69 -15.20 -23.77
CA SER A 542 10.43 -14.33 -22.84
C SER A 542 9.79 -14.21 -21.45
N LEU A 543 8.80 -15.04 -21.16
CA LEU A 543 8.02 -14.93 -19.93
C LEU A 543 8.87 -15.30 -18.71
N GLU A 544 8.84 -14.46 -17.68
CA GLU A 544 9.61 -14.60 -16.43
C GLU A 544 8.69 -14.81 -15.23
N GLU A 545 7.57 -14.08 -15.21
CA GLU A 545 6.57 -14.14 -14.15
C GLU A 545 5.16 -14.42 -14.70
N VAL A 546 4.48 -15.40 -14.12
CA VAL A 546 3.07 -15.69 -14.43
C VAL A 546 2.17 -15.76 -13.20
N ASN A 547 0.96 -15.22 -13.33
CA ASN A 547 -0.15 -15.43 -12.42
C ASN A 547 -1.41 -15.68 -13.21
N PHE A 548 -2.01 -16.84 -12.97
CA PHE A 548 -3.30 -17.19 -13.52
C PHE A 548 -4.25 -17.52 -12.38
N SER A 549 -5.44 -16.93 -12.42
CA SER A 549 -6.53 -17.34 -11.54
C SER A 549 -7.78 -17.53 -12.38
N ALA A 550 -8.20 -18.79 -12.58
CA ALA A 550 -9.46 -19.09 -13.26
C ALA A 550 -10.65 -18.73 -12.37
N HIS A 551 -11.80 -18.45 -12.98
CA HIS A 551 -13.02 -18.14 -12.23
C HIS A 551 -13.39 -19.35 -11.35
N ARG A 552 -13.24 -19.19 -10.01
CA ARG A 552 -13.60 -20.17 -8.97
C ARG A 552 -12.88 -21.53 -9.01
N GLN A 553 -11.82 -21.69 -9.82
CA GLN A 553 -11.08 -22.95 -9.90
C GLN A 553 -9.59 -22.73 -9.66
N GLU A 554 -8.98 -23.62 -8.87
CA GLU A 554 -7.53 -23.69 -8.84
C GLU A 554 -6.99 -24.12 -10.20
N LEU A 555 -5.83 -23.59 -10.58
CA LEU A 555 -5.11 -24.06 -11.77
C LEU A 555 -4.95 -25.58 -11.74
N SER A 556 -5.18 -26.22 -12.89
CA SER A 556 -5.02 -27.66 -13.01
C SER A 556 -3.58 -28.06 -12.63
N PRO A 557 -3.37 -29.25 -12.02
CA PRO A 557 -2.04 -29.74 -11.70
C PRO A 557 -1.08 -29.74 -12.89
N SER A 558 -1.58 -29.99 -14.10
CA SER A 558 -0.82 -29.94 -15.35
C SER A 558 -0.25 -28.55 -15.62
N ILE A 559 -1.05 -27.49 -15.51
CA ILE A 559 -0.56 -26.11 -15.69
C ILE A 559 0.48 -25.77 -14.61
N LYS A 560 0.23 -26.18 -13.35
CA LYS A 560 1.19 -25.98 -12.26
C LYS A 560 2.52 -26.70 -12.54
N LYS A 561 2.48 -27.88 -13.19
CA LYS A 561 3.65 -28.64 -13.63
C LYS A 561 4.36 -27.92 -14.77
N LEU A 562 3.65 -27.47 -15.80
CA LEU A 562 4.20 -26.74 -16.94
C LEU A 562 4.91 -25.45 -16.52
N ILE A 563 4.33 -24.66 -15.61
CA ILE A 563 4.97 -23.47 -15.04
C ILE A 563 6.32 -23.81 -14.41
N ARG A 564 6.44 -24.97 -13.74
CA ARG A 564 7.70 -25.44 -13.15
C ARG A 564 8.69 -25.92 -14.21
N GLU A 565 8.20 -26.65 -15.22
CA GLU A 565 9.03 -27.15 -16.34
C GLU A 565 9.63 -25.99 -17.14
N LEU A 566 8.90 -24.89 -17.30
CA LEU A 566 9.36 -23.66 -17.95
C LEU A 566 10.21 -22.75 -17.03
N ASN A 567 10.51 -23.17 -15.79
CA ASN A 567 11.23 -22.38 -14.78
C ASN A 567 10.62 -20.99 -14.52
N LEU A 568 9.31 -20.83 -14.75
CA LEU A 568 8.64 -19.55 -14.55
C LEU A 568 8.48 -19.29 -13.06
N THR A 569 8.87 -18.09 -12.63
CA THR A 569 8.54 -17.66 -11.28
C THR A 569 7.04 -17.39 -11.24
N ARG A 570 6.33 -17.97 -10.28
CA ARG A 570 4.99 -17.47 -10.01
C ARG A 570 5.16 -16.02 -9.59
N VAL A 571 4.41 -15.11 -10.21
CA VAL A 571 4.28 -13.74 -9.67
C VAL A 571 3.84 -13.98 -8.23
N LYS A 572 4.74 -13.71 -7.27
CA LYS A 572 4.44 -13.89 -5.85
C LYS A 572 3.21 -13.04 -5.63
N ASN A 573 2.06 -13.71 -5.45
CA ASN A 573 0.72 -13.14 -5.51
C ASN A 573 0.84 -11.67 -5.18
N ARG A 574 0.95 -10.80 -6.20
CA ARG A 574 1.43 -9.43 -5.92
C ARG A 574 0.50 -8.82 -4.92
N ARG A 575 -0.79 -9.22 -4.97
CA ARG A 575 -1.90 -9.03 -4.01
C ARG A 575 -1.70 -9.60 -2.60
N ALA A 576 -0.88 -10.60 -2.29
CA ALA A 576 -0.60 -11.07 -0.93
C ALA A 576 0.58 -10.32 -0.28
N MET A 577 1.61 -9.97 -1.06
CA MET A 577 2.68 -9.07 -0.61
C MET A 577 2.18 -7.62 -0.55
N LYS A 578 1.35 -7.25 -1.53
CA LYS A 578 0.39 -6.14 -1.47
C LYS A 578 -0.47 -6.34 -0.23
N ARG A 579 -1.42 -7.27 -0.05
CA ARG A 579 -2.28 -7.42 1.16
C ARG A 579 -1.57 -7.44 2.52
N SER A 580 -0.39 -8.05 2.66
CA SER A 580 0.42 -7.98 3.90
C SER A 580 0.98 -6.57 4.18
N PHE A 581 1.17 -5.76 3.13
CA PHE A 581 1.52 -4.34 3.17
C PHE A 581 0.29 -3.42 2.92
N ASN A 582 -0.85 -3.98 2.49
CA ASN A 582 -2.03 -3.33 1.89
C ASN A 582 -3.29 -3.55 2.73
N GLN A 583 -3.24 -4.32 3.81
CA GLN A 583 -4.38 -4.39 4.73
C GLN A 583 -4.62 -3.05 5.43
N HIS A 584 -3.71 -2.06 5.31
CA HIS A 584 -3.92 -0.70 5.80
C HIS A 584 -3.63 0.43 4.78
N ILE A 585 -2.92 0.21 3.67
CA ILE A 585 -2.43 1.31 2.79
C ILE A 585 -3.18 1.50 1.45
N ASN A 586 -3.94 0.52 0.94
CA ASN A 586 -4.28 0.50 -0.50
C ASN A 586 -5.76 0.70 -0.91
N LEU A 587 -6.44 1.65 -0.26
CA LEU A 587 -7.52 2.38 -0.95
C LEU A 587 -7.02 3.63 -1.70
N PHE A 588 -5.73 4.02 -1.58
CA PHE A 588 -5.31 5.36 -2.03
C PHE A 588 -3.98 5.52 -2.80
N CYS A 589 -2.91 4.75 -2.58
CA CYS A 589 -1.62 5.03 -3.26
C CYS A 589 -0.87 3.75 -3.72
N SER A 590 -1.41 3.02 -4.70
CA SER A 590 -0.84 1.73 -5.14
C SER A 590 0.31 1.80 -6.16
N ASP A 591 0.63 2.98 -6.70
CA ASP A 591 1.50 3.09 -7.90
C ASP A 591 2.79 3.90 -7.65
N PHE A 592 3.18 4.10 -6.39
CA PHE A 592 4.39 4.88 -6.04
C PHE A 592 5.66 4.04 -5.85
N ASN A 593 5.60 2.73 -6.06
CA ASN A 593 6.76 1.84 -5.99
C ASN A 593 7.47 1.62 -7.34
N ASP A 594 7.19 2.45 -8.36
CA ASP A 594 7.94 2.39 -9.60
C ASP A 594 9.37 2.90 -9.39
N LYS A 595 10.33 2.08 -9.83
CA LYS A 595 11.77 2.40 -9.90
C LYS A 595 12.09 3.72 -10.62
N LEU A 596 11.14 4.33 -11.34
CA LEU A 596 11.33 5.54 -12.14
C LEU A 596 11.46 6.85 -11.35
N LEU A 597 11.03 6.92 -10.08
CA LEU A 597 11.28 8.10 -9.24
C LEU A 597 12.72 8.18 -8.72
N TRP A 598 13.55 7.15 -8.99
CA TRP A 598 14.94 7.05 -8.54
C TRP A 598 15.98 7.50 -9.58
N ASP A 599 15.55 7.82 -10.81
CA ASP A 599 16.44 8.28 -11.90
C ASP A 599 16.44 9.81 -12.09
N VAL A 600 15.90 10.58 -11.13
CA VAL A 600 16.02 12.06 -11.01
C VAL A 600 16.74 12.40 -9.72
#